data_AF-A0A821DVV0-F1
#
_entry.id   AF-A0A821DVV0-F1
#
_cell.length_a   1.000
_cell.length_b   1.000
_cell.length_c   1.000
_cell.angle_alpha   90.00
_cell.angle_beta   90.00
_cell.angle_gamma   90.00
#
_symmetry.space_group_name_H-M   'P 1'
#
loop_
_entity.id
_entity.type
_entity.pdbx_description
1 polymer ?
#
loop_
_entity_poly.entity_id
_entity_poly.type
_entity_poly.pdbx_seq_one_letter_code
_entity_poly.pdbx_strand_id
1 'polypeptide(L)'
;VWTETQSGVGTVNFITGIGGFLQAVLFGYGGIRLKLSQLEFKPYGHLPGQATKFIFHSIKYQGFVLDLTVDSNIYEIVVSSQNNNNSIPLLYEHGDHRSSLKVNDRLSFPVDTHLIIRRSVALCP
;
A
#
# COMPACT_ATOMS: atom_id res chain seq x y z
N VAL A 1 1.76 -14.00 -19.97
CA VAL A 1 0.29 -14.14 -19.96
C VAL A 1 -0.01 -15.57 -19.56
N TRP A 2 -0.75 -15.77 -18.47
CA TRP A 2 -1.07 -17.11 -17.94
C TRP A 2 -2.20 -17.73 -18.76
N THR A 3 -2.06 -19.01 -19.11
CA THR A 3 -3.08 -19.83 -19.77
C THR A 3 -3.41 -20.99 -18.83
N GLU A 4 -4.71 -21.19 -18.57
CA GLU A 4 -5.22 -22.25 -17.69
C GLU A 4 -4.84 -23.65 -18.18
N THR A 5 -4.60 -23.80 -19.48
CA THR A 5 -4.16 -25.05 -20.10
C THR A 5 -2.88 -24.85 -20.90
N GLN A 6 -1.94 -25.79 -20.77
CA GLN A 6 -0.65 -25.75 -21.48
C GLN A 6 -0.81 -25.87 -23.00
N SER A 7 -1.97 -26.34 -23.48
CA SER A 7 -2.35 -26.46 -24.89
C SER A 7 -2.86 -25.17 -25.53
N GLY A 8 -3.07 -24.08 -24.77
CA GLY A 8 -3.58 -22.81 -25.29
C GLY A 8 -5.09 -22.78 -25.58
N VAL A 9 -5.82 -23.82 -25.19
CA VAL A 9 -7.29 -23.95 -25.37
C VAL A 9 -8.08 -23.31 -24.19
N GLY A 10 -7.36 -22.86 -23.15
CA GLY A 10 -7.94 -22.29 -21.94
C GLY A 10 -8.27 -20.79 -22.07
N THR A 11 -8.65 -20.17 -20.94
CA THR A 11 -9.00 -18.75 -20.91
C THR A 11 -7.77 -17.88 -21.22
N VAL A 12 -7.61 -17.48 -22.48
CA VAL A 12 -6.47 -16.68 -23.01
C VAL A 12 -6.29 -15.31 -22.33
N ASN A 13 -7.30 -14.84 -21.58
CA ASN A 13 -7.25 -13.65 -20.75
C ASN A 13 -7.93 -13.96 -19.40
N PHE A 14 -7.33 -14.82 -18.59
CA PHE A 14 -7.89 -15.17 -17.29
C PHE A 14 -7.83 -13.97 -16.32
N ILE A 15 -8.81 -13.08 -16.42
CA ILE A 15 -8.91 -11.83 -15.66
C ILE A 15 -8.89 -12.11 -14.15
N THR A 16 -9.51 -13.20 -13.71
CA THR A 16 -9.47 -13.64 -12.31
C THR A 16 -8.04 -13.90 -11.84
N GLY A 17 -7.20 -14.53 -12.66
CA GLY A 17 -5.79 -14.75 -12.33
C GLY A 17 -4.96 -13.47 -12.37
N ILE A 18 -5.26 -12.54 -13.28
CA ILE A 18 -4.64 -11.20 -13.30
C ILE A 18 -5.00 -10.43 -12.03
N GLY A 19 -6.27 -10.49 -11.62
CA GLY A 19 -6.75 -9.90 -10.37
C GLY A 19 -6.09 -10.54 -9.15
N GLY A 20 -6.03 -11.87 -9.09
CA GLY A 20 -5.36 -12.61 -8.03
C GLY A 20 -3.86 -12.30 -7.95
N PHE A 21 -3.19 -12.18 -9.10
CA PHE A 21 -1.80 -11.73 -9.16
C PHE A 21 -1.63 -10.32 -8.58
N LEU A 22 -2.44 -9.35 -9.01
CA LEU A 22 -2.37 -7.98 -8.49
C LEU A 22 -2.64 -7.93 -6.98
N GLN A 23 -3.62 -8.70 -6.50
CA GLN A 23 -3.89 -8.83 -5.06
C GLN A 23 -2.71 -9.45 -4.30
N ALA A 24 -2.05 -10.47 -4.85
CA ALA A 24 -0.86 -11.08 -4.24
C ALA A 24 0.32 -10.10 -4.18
N VAL A 25 0.49 -9.25 -5.19
CA VAL A 25 1.54 -8.23 -5.18
C VAL A 25 1.22 -7.10 -4.20
N LEU A 26 -0.01 -6.56 -4.19
CA LEU A 26 -0.41 -5.47 -3.28
C LEU A 26 -0.50 -5.90 -1.83
N PHE A 27 -1.27 -6.96 -1.59
CA PHE A 27 -1.65 -7.41 -0.25
C PHE A 27 -0.78 -8.56 0.26
N GLY A 28 0.03 -9.20 -0.58
CA GLY A 28 1.08 -10.11 -0.15
C GLY A 28 2.39 -9.33 0.03
N TYR A 29 3.14 -9.17 -1.06
CA TYR A 29 4.48 -8.58 -1.04
C TYR A 29 4.51 -7.11 -0.58
N GLY A 30 3.55 -6.30 -1.03
CA GLY A 30 3.42 -4.91 -0.62
C GLY A 30 2.98 -4.72 0.84
N GLY A 31 2.50 -5.79 1.49
CA GLY A 31 2.10 -5.74 2.89
C GLY A 31 0.94 -4.79 3.21
N ILE A 32 0.16 -4.38 2.20
CA ILE A 32 -0.95 -3.45 2.37
C ILE A 32 -2.13 -4.18 3.02
N ARG A 33 -2.78 -3.55 4.00
CA ARG A 33 -4.03 -4.06 4.60
C ARG A 33 -5.04 -2.94 4.76
N LEU A 34 -6.22 -3.12 4.19
CA LEU A 34 -7.37 -2.28 4.50
C LEU A 34 -8.15 -2.89 5.67
N LYS A 35 -8.39 -2.08 6.70
CA LYS A 35 -9.25 -2.39 7.84
C LYS A 35 -10.41 -1.40 7.88
N LEU A 36 -11.38 -1.64 8.76
CA LEU A 36 -12.61 -0.84 8.86
C LEU A 36 -12.35 0.67 8.99
N SER A 37 -11.35 1.06 9.78
CA SER A 37 -11.05 2.46 10.10
C SER A 37 -9.64 2.92 9.71
N GLN A 38 -8.84 2.04 9.11
CA GLN A 38 -7.42 2.30 8.87
C GLN A 38 -6.86 1.55 7.65
N LEU A 39 -5.81 2.12 7.08
CA LEU A 39 -4.93 1.50 6.11
C LEU A 39 -3.62 1.17 6.81
N GLU A 40 -3.12 -0.04 6.65
CA GLU A 40 -1.87 -0.49 7.26
C GLU A 40 -0.86 -0.90 6.20
N PHE A 41 0.41 -0.69 6.51
CA PHE A 41 1.55 -1.16 5.75
C PHE A 41 2.44 -1.99 6.67
N LYS A 42 2.64 -3.26 6.31
CA LYS A 42 3.56 -4.19 6.96
C LYS A 42 4.24 -5.08 5.91
N PRO A 43 5.12 -4.52 5.06
CA PRO A 43 5.86 -5.32 4.11
C PRO A 43 6.97 -6.11 4.81
N TYR A 44 7.15 -7.36 4.41
CA TYR A 44 8.18 -8.26 4.95
C TYR A 44 9.54 -8.13 4.23
N GLY A 45 9.64 -7.34 3.16
CA GLY A 45 10.87 -7.20 2.36
C GLY A 45 11.24 -8.44 1.52
N HIS A 46 10.48 -9.53 1.60
CA HIS A 46 10.68 -10.69 0.73
C HIS A 46 10.20 -10.38 -0.69
N LEU A 47 11.11 -10.22 -1.63
CA LEU A 47 10.81 -9.97 -3.03
C LEU A 47 10.94 -11.25 -3.86
N PRO A 48 10.08 -11.49 -4.86
CA PRO A 48 10.14 -12.70 -5.67
C PRO A 48 11.31 -12.67 -6.68
N GLY A 49 12.03 -13.78 -6.76
CA GLY A 49 13.07 -13.99 -7.77
C GLY A 49 14.22 -13.00 -7.67
N GLN A 50 14.50 -12.29 -8.77
CA GLN A 50 15.55 -11.26 -8.86
C GLN A 50 15.02 -9.83 -8.68
N ALA A 51 13.75 -9.65 -8.28
CA ALA A 51 13.19 -8.33 -8.08
C ALA A 51 13.92 -7.61 -6.92
N THR A 52 14.35 -6.38 -7.16
CA THR A 52 15.07 -5.57 -6.16
C THR A 52 14.18 -4.59 -5.42
N LYS A 53 13.03 -4.22 -6.00
CA LYS A 53 12.01 -3.39 -5.37
C LYS A 53 10.65 -3.54 -6.04
N PHE A 54 9.59 -3.26 -5.29
CA PHE A 54 8.27 -2.94 -5.83
C PHE A 54 7.97 -1.46 -5.66
N ILE A 55 7.32 -0.89 -6.68
CA ILE A 55 6.83 0.49 -6.65
C ILE A 55 5.34 0.45 -7.00
N PHE A 56 4.52 0.92 -6.07
CA PHE A 56 3.08 1.02 -6.19
C PHE A 56 2.71 2.47 -6.29
N HIS A 57 2.14 2.86 -7.42
CA HIS A 57 1.78 4.23 -7.69
C HIS A 57 0.32 4.51 -7.39
N SER A 58 0.05 5.71 -6.88
CA SER A 58 -1.29 6.30 -6.80
C SER A 58 -2.30 5.44 -6.04
N ILE A 59 -1.90 4.91 -4.89
CA ILE A 59 -2.80 4.27 -3.93
C ILE A 59 -3.71 5.37 -3.35
N LYS A 60 -4.99 5.33 -3.72
CA LYS A 60 -5.99 6.32 -3.28
C LYS A 60 -6.63 5.86 -1.97
N TYR A 61 -6.54 6.67 -0.93
CA TYR A 61 -7.15 6.38 0.36
C TYR A 61 -7.68 7.66 1.01
N GLN A 62 -8.99 7.71 1.26
CA GLN A 62 -9.66 8.79 2.01
C GLN A 62 -9.27 10.20 1.54
N GLY A 63 -9.23 10.42 0.22
CA GLY A 63 -8.88 11.71 -0.37
C GLY A 63 -7.38 11.98 -0.52
N PHE A 64 -6.51 11.10 -0.02
CA PHE A 64 -5.06 11.16 -0.24
C PHE A 64 -4.63 10.20 -1.34
N VAL A 65 -3.53 10.55 -2.02
CA VAL A 65 -2.86 9.71 -3.01
C VAL A 65 -1.46 9.42 -2.50
N LEU A 66 -1.15 8.13 -2.38
CA LEU A 66 0.10 7.63 -1.81
C LEU A 66 0.87 6.82 -2.85
N ASP A 67 2.17 7.00 -2.90
CA ASP A 67 3.09 6.09 -3.59
C ASP A 67 3.84 5.27 -2.54
N LEU A 68 3.91 3.95 -2.72
CA LEU A 68 4.64 3.03 -1.84
C LEU A 68 5.82 2.42 -2.61
N THR A 69 7.02 2.51 -2.06
CA THR A 69 8.19 1.75 -2.52
C THR A 69 8.56 0.74 -1.45
N VAL A 70 8.83 -0.51 -1.84
CA VAL A 70 9.28 -1.57 -0.92
C VAL A 70 10.52 -2.21 -1.52
N ASP A 71 11.60 -2.27 -0.75
CA ASP A 71 12.77 -3.10 -1.03
C ASP A 71 12.98 -4.15 0.08
N SER A 72 14.14 -4.80 0.09
CA SER A 72 14.44 -5.84 1.08
C SER A 72 14.72 -5.33 2.49
N ASN A 73 14.97 -4.03 2.66
CA ASN A 73 15.44 -3.43 3.91
C ASN A 73 14.45 -2.40 4.45
N ILE A 74 13.85 -1.61 3.56
CA ILE A 74 12.96 -0.52 3.91
C ILE A 74 11.70 -0.51 3.04
N TYR A 75 10.70 0.20 3.53
CA TYR A 75 9.63 0.71 2.71
C TYR A 75 9.47 2.21 2.90
N GLU A 76 8.97 2.87 1.87
CA GLU A 76 8.80 4.30 1.82
C GLU A 76 7.41 4.64 1.30
N ILE A 77 6.76 5.59 1.96
CA ILE A 77 5.49 6.17 1.55
C ILE A 77 5.67 7.64 1.24
N VAL A 78 5.26 8.04 0.05
CA VAL A 78 5.21 9.43 -0.38
C VAL A 78 3.76 9.85 -0.55
N VAL A 79 3.41 11.00 0.00
CA VAL A 79 2.07 11.59 -0.15
C VAL A 79 2.08 12.52 -1.35
N SER A 80 1.69 12.01 -2.50
CA SER A 80 1.84 12.70 -3.78
C SER A 80 0.80 13.81 -3.96
N SER A 81 -0.43 13.62 -3.47
CA SER A 81 -1.46 14.66 -3.50
C SER A 81 -2.59 14.39 -2.51
N GLN A 82 -3.41 15.41 -2.27
CA GLN A 82 -4.64 15.34 -1.49
C GLN A 82 -5.75 16.06 -2.25
N ASN A 83 -6.96 15.51 -2.22
CA ASN A 83 -8.16 16.18 -2.70
C ASN A 83 -8.52 17.32 -1.74
N ASN A 84 -8.58 18.55 -2.27
CA ASN A 84 -8.85 19.78 -1.52
C ASN A 84 -10.19 19.77 -0.76
N ASN A 85 -11.14 18.93 -1.15
CA ASN A 85 -12.44 18.80 -0.47
C ASN A 85 -12.41 17.88 0.77
N ASN A 86 -11.24 17.34 1.13
CA ASN A 86 -11.11 16.42 2.24
C ASN A 86 -10.88 17.18 3.57
N SER A 87 -11.95 17.37 4.34
CA SER A 87 -11.93 18.15 5.58
C SER A 87 -11.29 17.43 6.77
N ILE A 88 -11.10 16.11 6.68
CA ILE A 88 -10.59 15.28 7.78
C ILE A 88 -9.13 14.89 7.50
N PRO A 89 -8.17 15.34 8.32
CA PRO A 89 -6.77 14.97 8.14
C PRO A 89 -6.54 13.48 8.43
N LEU A 90 -5.58 12.89 7.73
CA LEU A 90 -5.05 11.58 8.09
C LEU A 90 -3.89 11.74 9.08
N LEU A 91 -3.79 10.79 9.99
CA LEU A 91 -2.66 10.58 10.89
C LEU A 91 -1.92 9.33 10.43
N TYR A 92 -0.60 9.33 10.62
CA TYR A 92 0.20 8.12 10.57
C TYR A 92 0.73 7.78 11.96
N GLU A 93 0.85 6.49 12.23
CA GLU A 93 1.35 5.93 13.49
C GLU A 93 2.38 4.85 13.20
N HIS A 94 3.55 4.98 13.84
CA HIS A 94 4.63 4.00 13.77
C HIS A 94 5.29 3.90 15.15
N GLY A 95 5.15 2.74 15.80
CA GLY A 95 5.50 2.61 17.22
C GLY A 95 4.76 3.63 18.08
N ASP A 96 5.51 4.41 18.86
CA ASP A 96 4.98 5.47 19.71
C ASP A 96 4.84 6.82 18.99
N HIS A 97 5.35 6.93 17.77
CA HIS A 97 5.30 8.17 17.00
C HIS A 97 4.00 8.31 16.24
N ARG A 98 3.35 9.49 16.39
CA ARG A 98 2.10 9.82 15.73
C ARG A 98 2.14 11.25 15.20
N SER A 99 1.77 11.45 13.95
CA SER A 99 1.69 12.79 13.36
C SER A 99 0.64 12.86 12.25
N SER A 100 0.20 14.07 11.93
CA SER A 100 -0.63 14.32 10.76
C SER A 100 0.17 14.13 9.48
N LEU A 101 -0.47 13.51 8.50
CA LEU A 101 0.02 13.25 7.16
C LEU A 101 -0.26 14.46 6.25
N LYS A 102 0.75 14.94 5.55
CA LYS A 102 0.69 16.12 4.68
C LYS A 102 1.19 15.78 3.28
N VAL A 103 0.74 16.55 2.28
CA VAL A 103 1.27 16.44 0.91
C VAL A 103 2.78 16.71 0.93
N ASN A 104 3.52 15.91 0.15
CA ASN A 104 4.98 15.83 0.10
C ASN A 104 5.66 15.20 1.33
N ASP A 105 4.90 14.70 2.31
CA ASP A 105 5.51 13.87 3.35
C ASP A 105 6.13 12.63 2.70
N ARG A 106 7.34 12.30 3.19
CA ARG A 106 8.12 11.13 2.80
C ARG A 106 8.47 10.36 4.07
N LEU A 107 7.75 9.26 4.29
CA LEU A 107 7.90 8.42 5.46
C LEU A 107 8.69 7.17 5.08
N SER A 108 9.80 6.88 5.76
CA SER A 108 10.64 5.72 5.48
C SER A 108 10.86 4.91 6.75
N PHE A 109 10.64 3.60 6.66
CA PHE A 109 10.72 2.69 7.80
C PHE A 109 11.38 1.37 7.38
N PRO A 110 12.05 0.65 8.30
CA PRO A 110 12.51 -0.71 8.05
C PRO A 110 11.34 -1.64 7.71
N VAL A 111 11.58 -2.63 6.86
CA VAL A 111 10.63 -3.74 6.65
C VAL A 111 10.38 -4.48 7.97
N ASP A 112 9.30 -5.26 8.01
CA ASP A 112 8.81 -5.95 9.21
C ASP A 112 8.33 -5.04 10.35
N THR A 113 8.32 -3.72 10.13
CA THR A 113 7.66 -2.75 11.02
C THR A 113 6.24 -2.45 10.54
N HIS A 114 5.43 -1.87 11.43
CA HIS A 114 4.01 -1.62 11.19
C HIS A 114 3.72 -0.12 11.16
N LEU A 115 3.21 0.35 10.03
CA LEU A 115 2.67 1.69 9.87
C LEU A 115 1.16 1.63 9.74
N ILE A 116 0.47 2.49 10.48
CA ILE A 116 -0.98 2.65 10.43
C ILE A 116 -1.29 4.06 9.93
N ILE A 117 -2.16 4.18 8.94
CA ILE A 117 -2.73 5.45 8.46
C ILE A 117 -4.23 5.43 8.71
N ARG A 118 -4.74 6.42 9.44
CA ARG A 118 -6.16 6.52 9.79
C ARG A 118 -6.62 7.96 9.88
N ARG A 119 -7.93 8.19 9.86
CA ARG A 119 -8.48 9.54 10.09
C ARG A 119 -8.12 10.02 11.50
N SER A 120 -7.82 11.31 11.63
CA SER A 120 -7.83 11.96 12.92
C SER A 120 -9.23 11.87 13.49
N VAL A 121 -9.40 11.17 14.61
CA VAL A 121 -10.65 11.21 15.35
C VAL A 121 -10.76 12.62 15.89
N ALA A 122 -11.80 13.37 15.51
CA ALA A 122 -12.16 14.54 16.31
C ALA A 122 -12.37 14.01 17.73
N LEU A 123 -11.69 14.56 18.73
CA LEU A 123 -12.16 14.40 20.10
C LEU A 123 -13.60 14.91 20.08
N CYS A 124 -14.57 14.01 20.00
CA CYS A 124 -15.96 14.38 20.21
C CYS A 124 -16.02 14.97 21.62
N PRO A 125 -16.67 16.13 21.81
CA PRO A 125 -16.84 16.72 23.13
C PRO A 125 -17.61 15.79 24.07
#